data_AF-A0A3M1HVM3-F1
#
_entry.id   AF-A0A3M1HVM3-F1
#
_cell.length_a   1.000
_cell.length_b   1.000
_cell.length_c   1.000
_cell.angle_alpha   90.00
_cell.angle_beta   90.00
_cell.angle_gamma   90.00
#
_symmetry.space_group_name_H-M   'P 1'
#
loop_
_entity.id
_entity.type
_entity.pdbx_description
1 polymer ?
#
loop_
_entity_poly.entity_id
_entity_poly.type
_entity_poly.pdbx_seq_one_letter_code
_entity_poly.pdbx_strand_id
1 'polypeptide(L)'
;MELEVNEKVLKQFGLTLAGILAGVLGVILPSLRAESLAWKPVWVALGAAFGLWAWIAPGSLAGVYRGWMRVAHLISGVVNRVFLAVLFFGMITPIGLVRRLRNRDPLGLAWDPEAKSYRVPSCAREKDHFRRMF
;
A
#
# COMPACT_ATOMS: atom_id res chain seq x y z
N MET A 1 12.62 -16.17 1.94
CA MET A 1 11.82 -16.06 0.69
C MET A 1 12.83 -16.06 -0.43
N GLU A 2 13.12 -17.25 -0.98
CA GLU A 2 14.03 -17.38 -2.12
C GLU A 2 13.39 -16.67 -3.31
N LEU A 3 14.05 -15.65 -3.83
CA LEU A 3 13.61 -14.95 -5.02
C LEU A 3 13.92 -15.88 -6.19
N GLU A 4 13.01 -16.78 -6.54
CA GLU A 4 13.11 -17.54 -7.78
C GLU A 4 13.02 -16.55 -8.94
N VAL A 5 14.19 -16.13 -9.43
CA VAL A 5 14.31 -15.21 -10.56
C VAL A 5 13.92 -16.00 -11.80
N ASN A 6 12.63 -15.98 -12.12
CA ASN A 6 12.09 -16.61 -13.31
C ASN A 6 12.29 -15.69 -14.53
N GLU A 7 12.74 -16.26 -15.65
CA GLU A 7 12.99 -15.52 -16.90
C GLU A 7 11.75 -14.74 -17.37
N LYS A 8 10.54 -15.29 -17.16
CA LYS A 8 9.27 -14.60 -17.47
C LYS A 8 9.09 -13.32 -16.64
N VAL A 9 9.41 -13.38 -15.35
CA VAL A 9 9.28 -12.25 -14.42
C VAL A 9 10.27 -11.15 -14.78
N LEU A 10 11.50 -11.51 -15.15
CA LEU A 10 12.52 -10.56 -15.58
C LEU A 10 12.12 -9.86 -16.90
N LYS A 11 11.58 -10.62 -17.86
CA LYS A 11 11.06 -10.05 -19.12
C LYS A 11 9.88 -9.11 -18.88
N GLN A 12 8.94 -9.49 -18.03
CA GLN A 12 7.78 -8.65 -17.69
C GLN A 12 8.17 -7.38 -16.92
N PHE A 13 9.14 -7.47 -16.02
CA PHE A 13 9.73 -6.30 -15.36
C PHE A 13 10.43 -5.38 -16.36
N GLY A 14 11.25 -5.94 -17.27
CA GLY A 14 11.89 -5.18 -18.34
C GLY A 14 10.88 -4.48 -19.26
N LEU A 15 9.81 -5.17 -19.67
CA LEU A 15 8.73 -4.60 -20.50
C LEU A 15 7.95 -3.50 -19.79
N THR A 16 7.60 -3.69 -18.51
CA THR A 16 6.89 -2.66 -17.73
C THR A 16 7.75 -1.42 -17.50
N LEU A 17 9.02 -1.62 -17.14
CA LEU A 17 9.97 -0.52 -16.97
C LEU A 17 10.25 0.22 -18.28
N ALA A 18 10.42 -0.52 -19.39
CA ALA A 18 10.59 0.06 -20.72
C ALA A 18 9.35 0.83 -21.17
N GLY A 19 8.13 0.32 -20.90
CA GLY A 19 6.88 1.02 -21.20
C GLY A 19 6.74 2.32 -20.41
N ILE A 20 7.05 2.30 -19.11
CA ILE A 20 7.03 3.49 -18.25
C ILE A 20 8.08 4.51 -18.73
N LEU A 21 9.31 4.08 -18.98
CA LEU A 21 10.37 4.97 -19.46
C LEU A 21 10.05 5.54 -20.85
N ALA A 22 9.54 4.74 -21.77
CA ALA A 22 9.13 5.19 -23.09
C ALA A 22 7.96 6.18 -23.02
N GLY A 23 6.98 5.97 -22.13
CA GLY A 23 5.90 6.91 -21.91
C GLY A 23 6.38 8.23 -21.28
N VAL A 24 7.21 8.16 -20.25
CA VAL A 24 7.71 9.36 -19.54
C VAL A 24 8.67 10.16 -20.41
N LEU A 25 9.67 9.52 -21.02
CA LEU A 25 10.68 10.18 -21.86
C LEU A 25 10.14 10.53 -23.25
N GLY A 26 9.27 9.68 -23.82
CA GLY A 26 8.75 9.85 -25.18
C GLY A 26 7.50 10.71 -25.29
N VAL A 27 6.68 10.80 -24.24
CA VAL A 27 5.40 11.54 -24.29
C VAL A 27 5.36 12.69 -23.27
N ILE A 28 5.71 12.45 -22.01
CA ILE A 28 5.51 13.43 -20.94
C ILE A 28 6.56 14.56 -20.97
N LEU A 29 7.85 14.22 -21.07
CA LEU A 29 8.95 15.19 -21.19
C LEU A 29 8.83 16.14 -22.39
N PRO A 30 8.54 15.66 -23.62
CA PRO A 30 8.35 16.54 -24.76
C PRO A 30 7.06 17.35 -24.71
N SER A 31 6.01 16.84 -24.04
CA SER A 31 4.76 17.60 -23.84
C SER A 31 4.93 18.77 -22.87
N LEU A 32 5.90 18.71 -21.95
CA LEU A 32 6.21 19.80 -21.00
C LEU A 32 7.25 20.80 -21.52
N ARG A 33 8.02 20.47 -22.57
CA ARG A 33 9.01 21.37 -23.21
C ARG A 33 8.69 21.64 -24.68
N ALA A 34 7.42 21.90 -24.96
CA ALA A 34 6.92 22.17 -26.31
C ALA A 34 7.20 23.63 -26.75
N GLU A 35 8.44 23.94 -27.11
CA GLU A 35 8.77 25.20 -27.83
C GLU A 35 9.65 24.99 -29.07
N SER A 36 10.27 23.81 -29.29
CA SER A 36 11.08 23.57 -30.50
C SER A 36 10.65 22.30 -31.24
N LEU A 37 9.94 22.51 -32.35
CA LEU A 37 9.37 21.47 -33.21
C LEU A 37 10.45 20.66 -33.97
N ALA A 38 11.69 21.12 -33.99
CA ALA A 38 12.78 20.55 -34.79
C ALA A 38 13.50 19.35 -34.13
N TRP A 39 13.46 19.18 -32.80
CA TRP A 39 14.19 18.11 -32.10
C TRP A 39 13.34 16.91 -31.67
N LYS A 40 12.02 16.93 -31.93
CA LYS A 40 11.11 15.80 -31.64
C LYS A 40 11.59 14.42 -32.12
N PRO A 41 12.14 14.24 -33.34
CA PRO A 41 12.56 12.90 -33.79
C PRO A 41 13.80 12.38 -33.05
N VAL A 42 14.68 13.25 -32.55
CA VAL A 42 15.89 12.87 -31.80
C VAL A 42 15.51 12.34 -30.42
N TRP A 43 14.54 12.96 -29.76
CA TRP A 43 14.03 12.49 -28.47
C TRP A 43 13.28 11.17 -28.58
N VAL A 44 12.50 10.99 -29.65
CA VAL A 44 11.84 9.71 -29.96
C VAL A 44 12.88 8.62 -30.27
N ALA A 45 13.91 8.92 -31.06
CA ALA A 45 15.00 7.99 -31.36
C ALA A 45 15.82 7.63 -30.11
N LEU A 46 16.05 8.59 -29.21
CA LEU A 46 16.76 8.34 -27.95
C LEU A 46 15.93 7.49 -26.98
N GLY A 47 14.62 7.74 -26.89
CA GLY A 47 13.68 6.90 -26.14
C GLY A 47 13.59 5.48 -26.72
N ALA A 48 13.57 5.35 -28.04
CA ALA A 48 13.60 4.07 -28.74
C ALA A 48 14.93 3.33 -28.55
N ALA A 49 16.07 4.03 -28.57
CA ALA A 49 17.39 3.46 -28.30
C ALA A 49 17.51 2.97 -26.85
N PHE A 50 16.97 3.72 -25.88
CA PHE A 50 16.89 3.28 -24.49
C PHE A 50 15.95 2.08 -24.31
N GLY A 51 14.81 2.07 -25.01
CA GLY A 51 13.90 0.93 -25.05
C GLY A 51 14.55 -0.31 -25.66
N LEU A 52 15.31 -0.16 -26.74
CA LEU A 52 16.11 -1.23 -27.35
C LEU A 52 17.22 -1.71 -26.41
N TRP A 53 17.86 -0.80 -25.68
CA TRP A 53 18.89 -1.18 -24.71
C TRP A 53 18.32 -1.99 -23.54
N ALA A 54 17.11 -1.62 -23.08
CA ALA A 54 16.34 -2.40 -22.11
C ALA A 54 15.92 -3.78 -22.66
N TRP A 55 15.74 -3.91 -23.98
CA TRP A 55 15.41 -5.16 -24.66
C TRP A 55 16.62 -6.08 -24.86
N ILE A 56 17.79 -5.53 -25.19
CA ILE A 56 18.98 -6.28 -25.64
C ILE A 56 19.81 -6.84 -24.47
N ALA A 57 19.75 -6.23 -23.28
CA ALA A 57 20.56 -6.64 -22.13
C ALA A 57 19.73 -7.10 -20.89
N PRO A 58 18.95 -8.20 -20.98
CA PRO A 58 18.24 -8.74 -19.82
C PRO A 58 19.19 -9.25 -18.72
N GLY A 59 20.43 -9.62 -19.06
CA GLY A 59 21.43 -10.11 -18.11
C GLY A 59 21.93 -9.07 -17.10
N SER A 60 22.07 -7.80 -17.49
CA SER A 60 22.40 -6.71 -16.57
C SER A 60 21.18 -6.29 -15.73
N LEU A 61 19.97 -6.41 -16.30
CA LEU A 61 18.71 -6.20 -15.60
C LEU A 61 18.51 -7.17 -14.44
N ALA A 62 19.07 -8.39 -14.47
CA ALA A 62 18.94 -9.34 -13.36
C ALA A 62 19.63 -8.86 -12.07
N GLY A 63 20.73 -8.10 -12.19
CA GLY A 63 21.41 -7.45 -11.05
C GLY A 63 20.59 -6.28 -10.50
N VAL A 64 20.12 -5.42 -11.40
CA VAL A 64 19.29 -4.25 -11.07
C VAL A 64 17.95 -4.68 -10.47
N TYR A 65 17.29 -5.69 -11.04
CA TYR A 65 16.04 -6.26 -10.53
C TYR A 65 16.19 -6.75 -9.09
N ARG A 66 17.26 -7.49 -8.78
CA ARG A 66 17.51 -7.94 -7.40
C ARG A 66 17.73 -6.78 -6.43
N GLY A 67 18.47 -5.74 -6.83
CA GLY A 67 18.64 -4.53 -6.02
C GLY A 67 17.32 -3.78 -5.82
N TRP A 68 16.58 -3.59 -6.90
CA TRP A 68 15.28 -2.93 -6.91
C TRP A 68 14.24 -3.67 -6.06
N MET A 69 14.18 -4.99 -6.15
CA MET A 69 13.28 -5.81 -5.34
C MET A 69 13.59 -5.72 -3.84
N ARG A 70 14.88 -5.62 -3.45
CA ARG A 70 15.23 -5.37 -2.04
C ARG A 70 14.71 -4.02 -1.56
N VAL A 71 14.87 -2.97 -2.38
CA VAL A 71 14.33 -1.64 -2.06
C VAL A 71 12.81 -1.68 -1.99
N ALA A 72 12.15 -2.32 -2.95
CA ALA A 72 10.70 -2.50 -2.96
C ALA A 72 10.20 -3.24 -1.71
N HIS A 73 10.92 -4.25 -1.23
CA HIS A 73 10.60 -4.94 0.03
C HIS A 73 10.72 -4.02 1.25
N LEU A 74 11.78 -3.22 1.35
CA LEU A 74 11.95 -2.25 2.43
C LEU A 74 10.84 -1.20 2.42
N ILE A 75 10.55 -0.65 1.24
CA ILE A 75 9.46 0.30 1.04
C ILE A 75 8.12 -0.34 1.43
N SER A 76 7.85 -1.56 0.97
CA SER A 76 6.61 -2.28 1.29
C SER A 76 6.41 -2.47 2.80
N GLY A 77 7.49 -2.74 3.55
CA GLY A 77 7.45 -2.82 5.01
C GLY A 77 7.04 -1.50 5.66
N VAL A 78 7.52 -0.36 5.15
CA VAL A 78 7.12 0.98 5.62
C VAL A 78 5.68 1.30 5.19
N VAL A 79 5.34 1.07 3.93
CA VAL A 79 4.02 1.33 3.36
C VAL A 79 2.94 0.60 4.14
N ASN A 80 3.12 -0.68 4.48
CA ASN A 80 2.13 -1.43 5.24
C ASN A 80 1.87 -0.80 6.62
N ARG A 81 2.93 -0.35 7.31
CA ARG A 81 2.81 0.31 8.62
C ARG A 81 2.13 1.67 8.51
N VAL A 82 2.52 2.47 7.51
CA VAL A 82 1.94 3.78 7.25
C VAL A 82 0.47 3.64 6.87
N PHE A 83 0.12 2.66 6.04
CA PHE A 83 -1.25 2.39 5.63
C PHE A 83 -2.14 2.05 6.83
N LEU A 84 -1.66 1.15 7.71
CA LEU A 84 -2.35 0.84 8.97
C LEU A 84 -2.48 2.07 9.88
N ALA A 85 -1.43 2.88 9.99
CA ALA A 85 -1.47 4.12 10.78
C ALA A 85 -2.50 5.11 10.21
N VAL A 86 -2.50 5.34 8.90
CA VAL A 86 -3.46 6.22 8.23
C VAL A 86 -4.89 5.73 8.40
N LEU A 87 -5.16 4.43 8.25
CA LEU A 87 -6.49 3.87 8.50
C LEU A 87 -6.91 4.05 9.97
N PHE A 88 -6.02 3.75 10.90
CA PHE A 88 -6.31 3.86 12.32
C PHE A 88 -6.54 5.32 12.75
N PHE A 89 -5.65 6.24 12.37
CA PHE A 89 -5.75 7.65 12.74
C PHE A 89 -6.75 8.43 11.89
N GLY A 90 -7.01 8.01 10.65
CA GLY A 90 -7.91 8.66 9.71
C GLY A 90 -9.37 8.21 9.80
N MET A 91 -9.64 6.94 10.16
CA MET A 91 -11.02 6.43 10.31
C MET A 91 -11.33 6.04 11.75
N ILE A 92 -10.57 5.13 12.36
CA ILE A 92 -10.93 4.53 13.65
C ILE A 92 -10.89 5.56 14.78
N THR A 93 -9.80 6.33 14.85
CA THR A 93 -9.56 7.35 15.88
C THR A 93 -10.62 8.45 15.86
N PRO A 94 -10.97 9.09 14.72
CA PRO A 94 -12.01 10.11 14.72
C PRO A 94 -13.39 9.55 15.08
N ILE A 95 -13.71 8.30 14.72
CA ILE A 95 -14.97 7.67 15.16
C ILE A 95 -15.00 7.57 16.69
N GLY A 96 -13.90 7.12 17.31
CA GLY A 96 -13.76 7.06 18.77
C GLY A 96 -13.83 8.45 19.41
N LEU A 97 -13.18 9.45 18.81
CA LEU A 97 -13.16 10.83 19.30
C LEU A 97 -14.55 11.47 19.22
N VAL A 98 -15.27 11.30 18.10
CA VAL A 98 -16.65 11.76 17.94
C VAL A 98 -17.57 11.08 18.95
N ARG A 99 -17.40 9.77 19.18
CA ARG A 99 -18.16 9.04 20.20
C ARG A 99 -17.88 9.56 21.61
N ARG A 100 -16.62 9.90 21.92
CA ARG A 100 -16.20 10.50 23.19
C ARG A 100 -16.82 11.90 23.38
N LEU A 101 -16.80 12.74 22.34
CA LEU A 101 -17.43 14.06 22.36
C LEU A 101 -18.96 13.98 22.53
N ARG A 102 -19.61 12.96 21.95
CA ARG A 102 -21.05 12.75 22.09
C ARG A 102 -21.47 12.14 23.45
N ASN A 103 -20.52 11.95 24.37
CA ASN A 103 -20.69 11.38 25.70
C ASN A 103 -21.52 10.07 25.72
N ARG A 104 -21.45 9.32 24.62
CA ARG A 104 -22.12 8.02 24.48
C ARG A 104 -21.18 6.98 25.06
N ASP A 105 -21.44 6.61 26.31
CA ASP A 105 -20.77 5.53 26.99
C ASP A 105 -21.62 4.24 26.99
N PRO A 106 -21.63 3.46 25.90
CA PRO A 106 -22.37 2.20 25.84
C PRO A 106 -21.76 1.11 26.73
N LEU A 107 -20.58 1.33 27.32
CA LEU A 107 -19.95 0.38 28.23
C LEU A 107 -20.12 0.79 29.71
N GLY A 108 -20.64 1.99 29.99
CA GLY A 108 -20.81 2.48 31.36
C GLY A 108 -19.50 2.52 32.15
N LEU A 109 -18.38 2.80 31.48
CA LEU A 109 -17.05 2.93 32.09
C LEU A 109 -16.80 4.30 32.74
N ALA A 110 -17.73 5.24 32.61
CA ALA A 110 -17.68 6.52 33.31
C ALA A 110 -17.58 6.27 34.83
N TRP A 111 -16.57 6.87 35.44
CA TRP A 111 -16.37 6.81 36.89
C TRP A 111 -17.47 7.60 37.60
N ASP A 112 -18.26 6.90 38.40
CA ASP A 112 -19.22 7.43 39.35
C ASP A 112 -18.65 7.36 40.78
N PRO A 113 -18.25 8.49 41.40
CA PRO A 113 -17.71 8.54 42.75
C PRO A 113 -18.72 8.12 43.84
N GLU A 114 -20.01 8.21 43.56
CA GLU A 114 -21.10 7.89 44.50
C GLU A 114 -21.51 6.41 44.42
N ALA A 115 -21.04 5.67 43.40
CA ALA A 115 -21.41 4.28 43.20
C ALA A 115 -20.76 3.34 44.23
N LYS A 116 -21.59 2.67 45.04
CA LYS A 116 -21.14 1.67 46.04
C LYS A 116 -20.45 0.45 45.43
N SER A 117 -20.76 0.09 44.17
CA SER A 117 -20.15 -1.03 43.45
C SER A 117 -20.54 -0.99 41.96
N TYR A 118 -19.57 -1.18 41.07
CA TYR A 118 -19.80 -1.29 39.60
C TYR A 118 -20.21 -2.71 39.15
N ARG A 119 -20.38 -3.65 40.09
CA ARG A 119 -20.75 -5.03 39.75
C ARG A 119 -22.20 -5.08 39.27
N VAL A 120 -22.40 -5.47 38.01
CA VAL A 120 -23.72 -5.82 37.48
C VAL A 120 -24.08 -7.22 37.99
N PRO A 121 -25.18 -7.40 38.74
CA PRO A 121 -25.59 -8.71 39.22
C PRO A 121 -25.94 -9.61 38.04
N SER A 122 -25.32 -10.78 37.98
CA SER A 122 -25.66 -11.78 36.97
C SER A 122 -27.01 -12.40 37.32
N CYS A 123 -28.01 -12.26 36.46
CA CYS A 123 -29.28 -12.96 36.62
C CYS A 123 -29.02 -14.48 36.56
N ALA A 124 -29.64 -15.23 37.47
CA ALA A 124 -29.56 -16.68 37.47
C ALA A 124 -30.08 -17.23 36.13
N ARG A 125 -29.17 -17.75 35.31
CA ARG A 125 -29.49 -18.34 34.01
C ARG A 125 -30.28 -19.63 34.24
N GLU A 126 -31.35 -19.81 33.49
CA GLU A 126 -32.24 -20.96 33.65
C GLU A 126 -31.49 -22.28 33.45
N LYS A 127 -31.70 -23.24 34.36
CA LYS A 127 -30.88 -24.47 34.47
C LYS A 127 -30.93 -25.34 33.20
N ASP A 128 -32.02 -25.25 32.44
CA ASP A 128 -32.21 -26.02 31.20
C ASP A 128 -31.66 -25.32 29.94
N HIS A 129 -31.04 -24.14 30.07
CA HIS A 129 -30.46 -23.43 28.94
C HIS A 129 -29.39 -24.25 28.19
N PHE A 130 -28.64 -25.08 28.92
CA PHE A 130 -27.60 -25.94 28.33
C PHE A 130 -28.15 -27.17 27.59
N ARG A 131 -29.41 -27.57 27.84
CA ARG A 131 -30.02 -28.73 27.18
C ARG A 131 -30.49 -28.44 25.75
N ARG A 132 -30.56 -27.16 25.35
CA ARG A 132 -31.07 -26.73 24.03
C ARG A 132 -29.96 -26.35 23.03
N MET A 133 -28.69 -26.63 23.35
CA MET A 133 -27.53 -26.24 22.54
C MET A 133 -27.11 -27.28 21.48
N PHE A 134 -27.70 -28.47 21.51
CA PHE A 134 -27.51 -29.55 20.54
C PHE A 134 -28.88 -30.01 20.03
#